data_AF-A0A142CIT6-F1
#
_entry.id   AF-A0A142CIT6-F1
#
_cell.length_a   1.000
_cell.length_b   1.000
_cell.length_c   1.000
_cell.angle_alpha   90.00
_cell.angle_beta   90.00
_cell.angle_gamma   90.00
#
_symmetry.space_group_name_H-M   'P 1'
#
loop_
_entity.id
_entity.type
_entity.pdbx_description
1 polymer ?
#
loop_
_entity_poly.entity_id
_entity_poly.type
_entity_poly.pdbx_seq_one_letter_code
_entity_poly.pdbx_strand_id
1 'polypeptide(L)'
;NGLKYSLATGNWGDQKKAMSSTAGVSQVLNRYTFASTLSHLRRTNTPIGRDGKLAKPRQLHNTHWGLVCPAETPEGQACGLVKNLSLMCSISVGTSTDPIVDYMITRNMEVLEEYEPMRYPNATKIFLNGSWIGVHQDPKTLVRDVQHLRRTNQIPSEVSLVRDIRDREFKIFSDAGRVMRPLFVVQQEDDESNGITKGSLALNKSMIQRLEADADIDPKSEEYFGWQGLVDEGAIEFLDAEEEETAMICMTPEDLEIYRQSKAGIEVSQDNGDEINKRLKTKLNPTTHMYTHCEIHPSMLLGI
;
A
#
# COMPACT_ATOMS: atom_id res chain seq x y z
N ASN A 1 3.26 -38.95 -1.45
CA ASN A 1 4.74 -38.84 -1.32
C ASN A 1 5.35 -37.59 -1.95
N GLY A 2 4.84 -37.07 -3.08
CA GLY A 2 5.42 -35.88 -3.74
C GLY A 2 5.44 -34.58 -2.91
N LEU A 3 4.33 -34.23 -2.25
CA LEU A 3 4.26 -33.03 -1.40
C LEU A 3 5.26 -33.09 -0.23
N LYS A 4 5.31 -34.21 0.49
CA LYS A 4 6.27 -34.44 1.59
C LYS A 4 7.71 -34.25 1.12
N TYR A 5 8.06 -34.80 -0.04
CA TYR A 5 9.39 -34.63 -0.62
C TYR A 5 9.69 -33.16 -0.97
N SER A 6 8.78 -32.50 -1.67
CA SER A 6 8.99 -31.11 -2.14
C SER A 6 9.11 -30.13 -0.98
N LEU A 7 8.28 -30.28 0.06
CA LEU A 7 8.36 -29.47 1.28
C LEU A 7 9.62 -29.77 2.11
N ALA A 8 10.04 -31.03 2.20
CA ALA A 8 11.23 -31.39 2.99
C ALA A 8 12.55 -30.99 2.30
N THR A 9 12.61 -31.07 0.97
CA THR A 9 13.82 -30.79 0.19
C THR A 9 13.88 -29.37 -0.35
N GLY A 10 12.74 -28.68 -0.43
CA GLY A 10 12.64 -27.38 -1.08
C GLY A 10 12.74 -27.42 -2.60
N ASN A 11 12.72 -28.61 -3.21
CA ASN A 11 12.75 -28.82 -4.66
C ASN A 11 11.33 -28.97 -5.19
N TRP A 12 10.87 -27.98 -5.94
CA TRP A 12 9.55 -28.00 -6.58
C TRP A 12 9.71 -28.50 -8.02
N GLY A 13 9.51 -29.79 -8.24
CA GLY A 13 9.65 -30.42 -9.55
C GLY A 13 9.67 -31.96 -9.52
N ASP A 14 9.83 -32.57 -10.70
CA ASP A 14 9.96 -34.02 -10.82
C ASP A 14 11.31 -34.50 -10.26
N GLN A 15 11.28 -35.49 -9.37
CA GLN A 15 12.43 -36.09 -8.71
C GLN A 15 13.47 -36.61 -9.71
N LYS A 16 13.04 -37.05 -10.89
CA LYS A 16 13.91 -37.59 -11.93
C LYS A 16 14.63 -36.52 -12.75
N LYS A 17 14.19 -35.26 -12.67
CA LYS A 17 14.76 -34.10 -13.38
C LYS A 17 15.07 -32.97 -12.41
N ALA A 18 15.85 -33.27 -11.37
CA ALA A 18 16.23 -32.31 -10.33
C ALA A 18 16.87 -31.01 -10.86
N MET A 19 17.51 -31.05 -12.04
CA MET A 19 18.22 -29.91 -12.64
C MET A 19 17.29 -28.79 -13.15
N SER A 20 15.97 -29.03 -13.28
CA SER A 20 14.98 -28.00 -13.66
C SER A 20 14.04 -27.61 -12.51
N SER A 21 14.33 -28.05 -11.28
CA SER A 21 13.48 -27.75 -10.12
C SER A 21 13.81 -26.39 -9.51
N THR A 22 12.79 -25.64 -9.12
CA THR A 22 12.96 -24.42 -8.32
C THR A 22 13.32 -24.82 -6.90
N ALA A 23 14.60 -24.64 -6.56
CA ALA A 23 15.13 -24.94 -5.24
C ALA A 23 15.01 -23.73 -4.29
N GLY A 24 14.85 -24.01 -2.99
CA GLY A 24 14.98 -23.01 -1.94
C GLY A 24 13.70 -22.26 -1.54
N VAL A 25 12.54 -22.70 -2.04
CA VAL A 25 11.21 -22.20 -1.63
C VAL A 25 10.87 -22.66 -0.22
N SER A 26 11.19 -23.91 0.13
CA SER A 26 11.08 -24.42 1.50
C SER A 26 12.46 -24.43 2.16
N GLN A 27 12.52 -23.96 3.41
CA GLN A 27 13.74 -23.90 4.21
C GLN A 27 13.45 -24.35 5.64
N VAL A 28 14.46 -24.87 6.33
CA VAL A 28 14.33 -25.22 7.75
C VAL A 28 14.22 -23.94 8.57
N LEU A 29 13.19 -23.83 9.40
CA LEU A 29 12.97 -22.67 10.25
C LEU A 29 14.16 -22.43 11.18
N ASN A 30 14.60 -21.18 11.27
CA ASN A 30 15.74 -20.79 12.07
C ASN A 30 15.26 -20.42 13.48
N ARG A 31 15.75 -21.15 14.50
CA ARG A 31 15.31 -21.02 15.90
C ARG A 31 16.45 -20.64 16.86
N TYR A 32 17.47 -19.90 16.39
CA TYR A 32 18.54 -19.44 17.28
C TYR A 32 18.02 -18.48 18.36
N THR A 33 17.15 -17.55 17.99
CA THR A 33 16.47 -16.63 18.91
C THR A 33 15.00 -16.46 18.51
N PHE A 34 14.20 -15.86 19.39
CA PHE A 34 12.81 -15.51 19.07
C PHE A 34 12.75 -14.56 17.87
N ALA A 35 13.55 -13.49 17.89
CA ALA A 35 13.64 -12.53 16.79
C ALA A 35 14.11 -13.17 15.47
N SER A 36 15.08 -14.09 15.50
CA SER A 36 15.54 -14.78 14.28
C SER A 36 14.42 -15.63 13.64
N THR A 37 13.52 -16.16 14.47
CA THR A 37 12.39 -16.95 14.00
C THR A 37 11.40 -16.07 13.26
N LEU A 38 11.07 -14.90 13.83
CA LEU A 38 10.15 -13.93 13.22
C LEU A 38 10.70 -13.32 11.93
N SER A 39 11.97 -12.89 11.93
CA SER A 39 12.67 -12.41 10.74
C SER A 39 12.66 -13.46 9.62
N HIS A 40 12.92 -14.74 9.94
CA HIS A 40 12.91 -15.80 8.94
C HIS A 40 11.52 -15.99 8.29
N LEU A 41 10.43 -15.82 9.02
CA LEU A 41 9.07 -15.92 8.46
C LEU A 41 8.71 -14.76 7.51
N ARG A 42 9.36 -13.60 7.65
CA ARG A 42 9.13 -12.42 6.80
C ARG A 42 10.10 -12.28 5.63
N ARG A 43 10.91 -13.32 5.39
CA ARG A 43 11.93 -13.32 4.35
C ARG A 43 11.34 -13.59 2.97
N THR A 44 11.69 -12.73 2.02
CA THR A 44 11.45 -12.92 0.59
C THR A 44 12.76 -13.18 -0.14
N ASN A 45 12.77 -14.19 -1.02
CA ASN A 45 13.95 -14.56 -1.80
C ASN A 45 13.72 -14.28 -3.29
N THR A 46 14.63 -13.53 -3.89
CA THR A 46 14.58 -13.26 -5.34
C THR A 46 15.05 -14.51 -6.10
N PRO A 47 14.33 -15.00 -7.13
CA PRO A 47 14.65 -16.23 -7.86
C PRO A 47 15.82 -16.03 -8.85
N ILE A 48 16.92 -15.45 -8.39
CA ILE A 48 18.12 -15.19 -9.17
C ILE A 48 19.27 -16.01 -8.59
N GLY A 49 20.05 -16.65 -9.47
CA GLY A 49 21.24 -17.39 -9.09
C GLY A 49 22.23 -16.49 -8.35
N ARG A 50 22.74 -16.96 -7.21
CA ARG A 50 23.66 -16.19 -6.35
C ARG A 50 25.00 -15.90 -7.02
N ASP A 51 25.36 -16.67 -8.05
CA ASP A 51 26.59 -16.51 -8.84
C ASP A 51 26.56 -15.28 -9.76
N GLY A 52 25.36 -14.74 -10.04
CA GLY A 52 25.18 -13.54 -10.83
C GLY A 52 25.63 -12.29 -10.07
N LYS A 53 26.69 -11.63 -10.55
CA LYS A 53 27.15 -10.30 -10.10
C LYS A 53 26.30 -9.17 -10.71
N LEU A 54 24.98 -9.33 -10.74
CA LEU A 54 24.07 -8.29 -11.23
C LEU A 54 23.83 -7.27 -10.11
N ALA A 55 24.21 -6.02 -10.33
CA ALA A 55 24.05 -4.95 -9.33
C ALA A 55 22.59 -4.49 -9.19
N LYS A 56 21.87 -4.32 -10.31
CA LYS A 56 20.51 -3.74 -10.32
C LYS A 56 19.50 -4.41 -9.37
N PRO A 57 19.32 -5.74 -9.35
CA PRO A 57 18.34 -6.37 -8.44
C PRO A 57 18.77 -6.31 -6.95
N ARG A 58 20.05 -6.04 -6.68
CA ARG A 58 20.62 -5.99 -5.34
C ARG A 58 20.61 -4.58 -4.74
N GLN A 59 20.60 -3.56 -5.59
CA GLN A 59 20.55 -2.17 -5.15
C GLN A 59 19.18 -1.88 -4.51
N LEU A 60 19.21 -1.09 -3.43
CA LEU A 60 18.00 -0.56 -2.84
C LEU A 60 17.34 0.39 -3.85
N HIS A 61 16.09 0.11 -4.18
CA HIS A 61 15.27 0.95 -5.05
C HIS A 61 14.30 1.77 -4.19
N ASN A 62 13.92 2.96 -4.66
CA ASN A 62 13.04 3.86 -3.91
C ASN A 62 11.65 3.24 -3.64
N THR A 63 11.16 2.40 -4.55
CA THR A 63 9.89 1.65 -4.39
C THR A 63 9.92 0.63 -3.25
N HIS A 64 11.08 0.36 -2.63
CA HIS A 64 11.13 -0.47 -1.43
C HIS A 64 10.69 0.27 -0.16
N TRP A 65 10.65 1.61 -0.19
CA TRP A 65 10.35 2.42 0.99
C TRP A 65 9.00 2.04 1.59
N GLY A 66 8.99 1.72 2.89
CA GLY A 66 7.77 1.35 3.62
C GLY A 66 7.29 -0.09 3.39
N LEU A 67 7.74 -0.78 2.34
CA LEU A 67 7.36 -2.17 2.04
C LEU A 67 8.40 -3.19 2.51
N VAL A 68 9.68 -2.86 2.36
CA VAL A 68 10.81 -3.74 2.67
C VAL A 68 11.79 -3.01 3.58
N CYS A 69 12.34 -3.72 4.56
CA CYS A 69 13.38 -3.18 5.42
C CYS A 69 14.63 -2.80 4.61
N PRO A 70 15.11 -1.55 4.68
CA PRO A 70 16.24 -1.11 3.87
C PRO A 70 17.59 -1.68 4.33
N ALA A 71 17.68 -2.13 5.60
CA ALA A 71 18.95 -2.54 6.21
C ALA A 71 19.07 -4.06 6.39
N GLU A 72 17.95 -4.78 6.52
CA GLU A 72 17.95 -6.19 6.89
C GLU A 72 18.16 -7.11 5.67
N THR A 73 19.42 -7.25 5.25
CA THR A 73 19.86 -8.18 4.21
C THR A 73 21.11 -8.95 4.69
N PRO A 74 21.28 -10.23 4.32
CA PRO A 74 22.53 -10.96 4.57
C PRO A 74 23.72 -10.30 3.87
N GLU A 75 24.91 -10.47 4.46
CA GLU A 75 26.17 -10.10 3.83
C GLU A 75 26.55 -11.05 2.67
N GLY A 76 27.37 -10.58 1.73
CA GLY A 76 27.97 -11.41 0.69
C GLY A 76 27.04 -11.70 -0.50
N GLN A 77 27.06 -12.93 -1.00
CA GLN A 77 26.42 -13.30 -2.28
C GLN A 77 24.88 -13.18 -2.27
N ALA A 78 24.24 -13.13 -1.10
CA ALA A 78 22.80 -12.96 -0.96
C ALA A 78 22.38 -11.50 -0.73
N CYS A 79 23.35 -10.57 -0.63
CA CYS A 79 23.07 -9.16 -0.39
C CYS A 79 22.12 -8.58 -1.44
N GLY A 80 21.01 -8.00 -0.98
CA GLY A 80 19.95 -7.42 -1.78
C GLY A 80 19.02 -8.41 -2.49
N LEU A 81 19.35 -9.71 -2.51
CA LEU A 81 18.48 -10.76 -3.08
C LEU A 81 17.51 -11.32 -2.05
N VAL A 82 17.96 -11.38 -0.79
CA VAL A 82 17.15 -11.75 0.36
C VAL A 82 16.71 -10.47 1.04
N LYS A 83 15.40 -10.26 1.10
CA LYS A 83 14.76 -9.05 1.63
C LYS A 83 13.80 -9.46 2.74
N ASN A 84 13.58 -8.58 3.71
CA ASN A 84 12.61 -8.79 4.78
C ASN A 84 11.52 -7.72 4.71
N LEU A 85 10.27 -8.13 4.88
CA LEU A 85 9.12 -7.23 4.88
C LEU A 85 9.20 -6.25 6.05
N SER A 86 8.80 -4.99 5.84
CA SER A 86 8.69 -3.98 6.90
C SER A 86 7.64 -4.38 7.93
N LEU A 87 7.65 -3.81 9.14
CA LEU A 87 6.74 -4.18 10.24
C LEU A 87 5.26 -4.14 9.84
N MET A 88 4.80 -3.05 9.22
CA MET A 88 3.39 -2.85 8.83
C MET A 88 3.04 -3.38 7.44
N CYS A 89 4.00 -3.99 6.74
CA CYS A 89 3.74 -4.59 5.44
C CYS A 89 2.70 -5.72 5.52
N SER A 90 1.77 -5.72 4.58
CA SER A 90 0.80 -6.78 4.33
C SER A 90 0.94 -7.31 2.89
N ILE A 91 0.56 -8.56 2.67
CA ILE A 91 0.54 -9.18 1.33
C ILE A 91 -0.92 -9.44 0.95
N SER A 92 -1.33 -9.02 -0.25
CA SER A 92 -2.69 -9.27 -0.74
C SER A 92 -2.94 -10.77 -0.89
N VAL A 93 -4.14 -11.20 -0.48
CA VAL A 93 -4.59 -12.60 -0.64
C VAL A 93 -5.33 -12.82 -1.95
N GLY A 94 -5.83 -11.72 -2.53
CA GLY A 94 -6.56 -11.70 -3.78
C GLY A 94 -8.05 -11.85 -3.56
N THR A 95 -8.83 -11.05 -4.29
CA THR A 95 -10.29 -11.06 -4.21
C THR A 95 -10.92 -11.12 -5.61
N SER A 96 -12.13 -11.67 -5.69
CA SER A 96 -12.92 -11.69 -6.92
C SER A 96 -13.20 -10.27 -7.43
N THR A 97 -13.09 -10.12 -8.73
CA THR A 97 -13.25 -8.84 -9.44
C THR A 97 -14.66 -8.59 -9.95
N ASP A 98 -15.48 -9.63 -10.06
CA ASP A 98 -16.79 -9.55 -10.70
C ASP A 98 -17.69 -8.45 -10.10
N PRO A 99 -17.77 -8.28 -8.76
CA PRO A 99 -18.61 -7.24 -8.16
C PRO A 99 -18.16 -5.82 -8.52
N ILE A 100 -16.86 -5.62 -8.72
CA ILE A 100 -16.28 -4.31 -9.06
C ILE A 100 -16.66 -3.97 -10.51
N VAL A 101 -16.58 -4.95 -11.41
CA VAL A 101 -16.98 -4.79 -12.83
C VAL A 101 -18.45 -4.45 -12.94
N ASP A 102 -19.32 -5.23 -12.28
CA ASP A 102 -20.76 -5.00 -12.28
C ASP A 102 -21.10 -3.59 -11.77
N TYR A 103 -20.47 -3.17 -10.67
CA TYR A 103 -20.64 -1.81 -10.16
C TYR A 103 -20.24 -0.75 -11.18
N MET A 104 -19.09 -0.89 -11.85
CA MET A 104 -18.65 0.07 -12.86
C MET A 104 -19.60 0.13 -14.05
N ILE A 105 -20.16 -1.01 -14.50
CA ILE A 105 -21.17 -1.04 -15.57
C ILE A 105 -22.41 -0.24 -15.15
N THR A 106 -22.88 -0.41 -13.91
CA THR A 106 -24.03 0.38 -13.40
C THR A 106 -23.75 1.88 -13.32
N ARG A 107 -22.48 2.27 -13.27
CA ARG A 107 -22.01 3.66 -13.26
C ARG A 107 -21.61 4.17 -14.65
N ASN A 108 -22.23 3.66 -15.71
CA ASN A 108 -22.02 4.11 -17.09
C ASN A 108 -20.61 3.85 -17.63
N MET A 109 -19.92 2.81 -17.14
CA MET A 109 -18.78 2.25 -17.87
C MET A 109 -19.30 1.57 -19.14
N GLU A 110 -18.79 2.00 -20.29
CA GLU A 110 -19.05 1.34 -21.57
C GLU A 110 -18.11 0.14 -21.69
N VAL A 111 -18.67 -1.04 -21.92
CA VAL A 111 -17.89 -2.27 -22.09
C VAL A 111 -17.14 -2.22 -23.42
N LEU A 112 -15.95 -2.83 -23.48
CA LEU A 112 -15.06 -2.76 -24.64
C LEU A 112 -15.73 -3.18 -25.95
N GLU A 113 -16.60 -4.19 -25.93
CA GLU A 113 -17.32 -4.67 -27.12
C GLU A 113 -18.27 -3.62 -27.72
N GLU A 114 -18.77 -2.69 -26.90
CA GLU A 114 -19.70 -1.63 -27.31
C GLU A 114 -18.99 -0.30 -27.60
N TYR A 115 -17.68 -0.24 -27.36
CA TYR A 115 -16.91 0.99 -27.48
C TYR A 115 -16.64 1.37 -28.95
N GLU A 116 -17.05 2.58 -29.33
CA GLU A 116 -16.74 3.19 -30.62
C GLU A 116 -15.65 4.27 -30.50
N PRO A 117 -14.40 4.03 -30.95
CA PRO A 117 -13.29 4.97 -30.78
C PRO A 117 -13.51 6.33 -31.45
N MET A 118 -14.25 6.36 -32.56
CA MET A 118 -14.56 7.62 -33.27
C MET A 118 -15.52 8.51 -32.49
N ARG A 119 -16.40 7.92 -31.68
CA ARG A 119 -17.40 8.67 -30.91
C ARG A 119 -16.79 9.33 -29.69
N TYR A 120 -15.85 8.64 -29.04
CA TYR A 120 -15.23 9.11 -27.81
C TYR A 120 -13.70 8.91 -27.80
N PRO A 121 -12.95 9.70 -28.58
CA PRO A 121 -11.50 9.52 -28.74
C PRO A 121 -10.68 9.82 -27.46
N ASN A 122 -11.31 10.47 -26.47
CA ASN A 122 -10.67 10.89 -25.22
C ASN A 122 -11.18 10.15 -23.99
N ALA A 123 -11.95 9.07 -24.17
CA ALA A 123 -12.41 8.24 -23.07
C ALA A 123 -11.22 7.63 -22.32
N THR A 124 -11.35 7.50 -21.01
CA THR A 124 -10.34 6.85 -20.17
C THR A 124 -10.55 5.35 -20.20
N LYS A 125 -9.48 4.60 -20.47
CA LYS A 125 -9.50 3.14 -20.51
C LYS A 125 -9.50 2.59 -19.10
N ILE A 126 -10.28 1.54 -18.85
CA ILE A 126 -10.32 0.87 -17.56
C ILE A 126 -9.70 -0.51 -17.70
N PHE A 127 -8.68 -0.77 -16.88
CA PHE A 127 -7.97 -2.03 -16.83
C PHE A 127 -8.23 -2.71 -15.49
N LEU A 128 -8.43 -4.02 -15.53
CA LEU A 128 -8.59 -4.87 -14.37
C LEU A 128 -7.59 -6.03 -14.45
N ASN A 129 -6.64 -6.09 -13.52
CA ASN A 129 -5.54 -7.06 -13.53
C ASN A 129 -4.83 -7.12 -14.91
N GLY A 130 -4.68 -5.96 -15.56
CA GLY A 130 -4.08 -5.82 -16.89
C GLY A 130 -5.01 -6.08 -18.08
N SER A 131 -6.23 -6.58 -17.87
CA SER A 131 -7.23 -6.76 -18.94
C SER A 131 -8.00 -5.46 -19.19
N TRP A 132 -8.10 -5.02 -20.44
CA TRP A 132 -8.92 -3.87 -20.80
C TRP A 132 -10.39 -4.26 -20.85
N ILE A 133 -11.19 -3.79 -19.88
CA ILE A 133 -12.59 -4.17 -19.74
C ILE A 133 -13.57 -3.19 -20.39
N GLY A 134 -13.18 -1.91 -20.49
CA GLY A 134 -14.09 -0.88 -20.97
C GLY A 134 -13.50 0.51 -20.94
N VAL A 135 -14.35 1.49 -21.19
CA VAL A 135 -13.99 2.91 -21.16
C VAL A 135 -15.02 3.71 -20.37
N HIS A 136 -14.60 4.88 -19.90
CA HIS A 136 -15.49 5.81 -19.24
C HIS A 136 -15.17 7.25 -19.65
N GLN A 137 -16.20 8.06 -19.90
CA GLN A 137 -16.06 9.45 -20.34
C GLN A 137 -15.64 10.38 -19.21
N ASP A 138 -16.18 10.17 -18.02
CA ASP A 138 -15.87 10.94 -16.81
C ASP A 138 -15.16 10.09 -15.73
N PRO A 139 -13.87 9.77 -15.92
CA PRO A 139 -13.13 8.94 -14.96
C PRO A 139 -12.99 9.59 -13.59
N LYS A 140 -13.14 10.92 -13.46
CA LYS A 140 -12.94 11.60 -12.19
C LYS A 140 -14.01 11.18 -11.19
N THR A 141 -15.27 11.16 -11.63
CA THR A 141 -16.40 10.74 -10.80
C THR A 141 -16.33 9.25 -10.50
N LEU A 142 -16.06 8.41 -11.52
CA LEU A 142 -15.93 6.97 -11.33
C LEU A 142 -14.84 6.60 -10.31
N VAL A 143 -13.65 7.19 -10.43
CA VAL A 143 -12.53 6.90 -9.51
C VAL A 143 -12.87 7.33 -8.09
N ARG A 144 -13.50 8.50 -7.91
CA ARG A 144 -13.95 8.97 -6.60
C ARG A 144 -14.98 8.02 -5.98
N ASP A 145 -15.95 7.55 -6.77
CA ASP A 145 -16.98 6.62 -6.31
C ASP A 145 -16.36 5.28 -5.88
N VAL A 146 -15.47 4.71 -6.70
CA VAL A 146 -14.80 3.43 -6.40
C VAL A 146 -13.86 3.55 -5.20
N GLN A 147 -13.14 4.67 -5.06
CA GLN A 147 -12.35 4.95 -3.86
C GLN A 147 -13.23 5.04 -2.61
N HIS A 148 -14.40 5.68 -2.72
CA HIS A 148 -15.35 5.75 -1.61
C HIS A 148 -15.93 4.38 -1.23
N LEU A 149 -16.16 3.50 -2.20
CA LEU A 149 -16.54 2.10 -1.93
C LEU A 149 -15.47 1.35 -1.15
N ARG A 150 -14.18 1.57 -1.46
CA ARG A 150 -13.07 1.00 -0.70
C ARG A 150 -13.05 1.53 0.75
N ARG A 151 -13.26 2.84 0.94
CA ARG A 151 -13.30 3.48 2.26
C ARG A 151 -14.47 3.07 3.14
N THR A 152 -15.58 2.68 2.52
CA THR A 152 -16.79 2.17 3.22
C THR A 152 -16.79 0.65 3.34
N ASN A 153 -15.67 0.00 3.01
CA ASN A 153 -15.47 -1.45 3.03
C ASN A 153 -16.50 -2.26 2.21
N GLN A 154 -17.07 -1.66 1.16
CA GLN A 154 -17.89 -2.38 0.17
C GLN A 154 -17.02 -3.15 -0.83
N ILE A 155 -15.82 -2.61 -1.09
CA ILE A 155 -14.75 -3.27 -1.82
C ILE A 155 -13.63 -3.57 -0.81
N PRO A 156 -13.00 -4.75 -0.85
CA PRO A 156 -11.88 -5.07 0.02
C PRO A 156 -10.79 -4.01 -0.02
N SER A 157 -10.25 -3.67 1.15
CA SER A 157 -9.18 -2.68 1.29
C SER A 157 -7.88 -3.06 0.58
N GLU A 158 -7.71 -4.34 0.20
CA GLU A 158 -6.56 -4.80 -0.58
C GLU A 158 -6.63 -4.45 -2.08
N VAL A 159 -7.75 -3.97 -2.60
CA VAL A 159 -7.87 -3.59 -4.02
C VAL A 159 -7.12 -2.28 -4.26
N SER A 160 -6.18 -2.32 -5.20
CA SER A 160 -5.40 -1.14 -5.60
C SER A 160 -6.08 -0.41 -6.74
N LEU A 161 -6.06 0.92 -6.66
CA LEU A 161 -6.79 1.82 -7.54
C LEU A 161 -5.84 2.89 -8.07
N VAL A 162 -5.36 2.72 -9.30
CA VAL A 162 -4.34 3.60 -9.90
C VAL A 162 -4.94 4.39 -11.05
N ARG A 163 -4.97 5.72 -10.93
CA ARG A 163 -5.44 6.62 -12.00
C ARG A 163 -4.27 7.31 -12.68
N ASP A 164 -3.93 6.85 -13.88
CA ASP A 164 -2.97 7.52 -14.74
C ASP A 164 -3.65 8.59 -15.61
N ILE A 165 -3.43 9.85 -15.26
CA ILE A 165 -4.00 11.01 -15.97
C ILE A 165 -3.32 11.21 -17.33
N ARG A 166 -2.03 10.87 -17.47
CA ARG A 166 -1.26 11.11 -18.69
C ARG A 166 -1.64 10.13 -19.79
N ASP A 167 -1.70 8.85 -19.43
CA ASP A 167 -2.04 7.78 -20.38
C ASP A 167 -3.56 7.58 -20.53
N ARG A 168 -4.36 8.27 -19.68
CA ARG A 168 -5.82 8.16 -19.60
C ARG A 168 -6.24 6.73 -19.32
N GLU A 169 -5.70 6.19 -18.24
CA GLU A 169 -5.95 4.81 -17.81
C GLU A 169 -6.36 4.81 -16.34
N PHE A 170 -7.35 3.98 -16.02
CA PHE A 170 -7.69 3.63 -14.65
C PHE A 170 -7.42 2.14 -14.48
N LYS A 171 -6.45 1.79 -13.65
CA LYS A 171 -5.97 0.42 -13.45
C LYS A 171 -6.41 -0.04 -12.07
N ILE A 172 -7.07 -1.19 -12.02
CA ILE A 172 -7.56 -1.83 -10.82
C ILE A 172 -6.83 -3.16 -10.68
N PHE A 173 -6.22 -3.37 -9.51
CA PHE A 173 -5.55 -4.63 -9.20
C PHE A 173 -6.19 -5.28 -7.97
N SER A 174 -6.60 -6.53 -8.13
CA SER A 174 -7.19 -7.37 -7.07
C SER A 174 -6.44 -8.70 -6.92
N ASP A 175 -5.34 -8.87 -7.64
CA ASP A 175 -4.52 -10.07 -7.61
C ASP A 175 -3.80 -10.24 -6.26
N ALA A 176 -3.41 -11.49 -6.00
CA ALA A 176 -2.68 -11.90 -4.81
C ALA A 176 -1.18 -11.66 -4.98
N GLY A 177 -0.48 -11.42 -3.87
CA GLY A 177 0.98 -11.26 -3.86
C GLY A 177 1.46 -9.82 -4.00
N ARG A 178 0.57 -8.83 -4.07
CA ARG A 178 0.93 -7.42 -3.98
C ARG A 178 1.35 -7.09 -2.55
N VAL A 179 2.37 -6.25 -2.43
CA VAL A 179 2.94 -5.83 -1.16
C VAL A 179 2.38 -4.45 -0.85
N MET A 180 1.72 -4.32 0.29
CA MET A 180 0.98 -3.12 0.67
C MET A 180 1.42 -2.62 2.04
N ARG A 181 1.27 -1.32 2.28
CA ARG A 181 1.43 -0.71 3.60
C ARG A 181 0.23 0.16 3.97
N PRO A 182 -0.20 0.15 5.24
CA PRO A 182 -1.25 1.01 5.71
C PRO A 182 -0.74 2.44 5.93
N LEU A 183 -1.54 3.42 5.52
CA LEU A 183 -1.30 4.85 5.73
C LEU A 183 -2.57 5.52 6.25
N PHE A 184 -2.41 6.62 6.98
CA PHE A 184 -3.56 7.45 7.33
C PHE A 184 -4.07 8.20 6.12
N VAL A 185 -5.39 8.24 5.96
CA VAL A 185 -6.04 8.97 4.88
C VAL A 185 -6.09 10.46 5.21
N VAL A 186 -5.73 11.30 4.23
CA VAL A 186 -5.93 12.75 4.31
C VAL A 186 -7.18 13.09 3.51
N GLN A 187 -8.05 13.87 4.13
CA GLN A 187 -9.30 14.29 3.54
C GLN A 187 -9.04 15.33 2.42
N GLN A 188 -9.50 15.03 1.21
CA GLN A 188 -9.20 15.84 0.01
C GLN A 188 -10.26 16.92 -0.28
N GLU A 189 -11.45 16.78 0.28
CA GLU A 189 -12.60 17.68 0.13
C GLU A 189 -13.16 18.03 1.50
N ASP A 190 -13.73 19.21 1.66
CA ASP A 190 -14.37 19.58 2.92
C ASP A 190 -15.54 18.64 3.21
N ASP A 191 -15.51 18.00 4.38
CA ASP A 191 -16.61 17.19 4.85
C ASP A 191 -17.47 18.03 5.79
N GLU A 192 -18.51 18.63 5.22
CA GLU A 192 -19.48 19.45 5.95
C GLU A 192 -20.22 18.65 7.02
N SER A 193 -20.37 17.33 6.85
CA SER A 193 -21.13 16.49 7.78
C SER A 193 -20.40 16.29 9.11
N ASN A 194 -19.07 16.18 9.06
CA ASN A 194 -18.22 16.01 10.23
C ASN A 194 -17.46 17.28 10.63
N GLY A 195 -17.60 18.36 9.86
CA GLY A 195 -16.86 19.61 10.07
C GLY A 195 -15.34 19.46 9.85
N ILE A 196 -14.93 18.44 9.08
CA ILE A 196 -13.52 18.17 8.82
C ILE A 196 -13.10 18.96 7.58
N THR A 197 -12.15 19.86 7.76
CA THR A 197 -11.63 20.65 6.66
C THR A 197 -10.68 19.83 5.80
N LYS A 198 -10.66 20.15 4.51
CA LYS A 198 -9.69 19.64 3.55
C LYS A 198 -8.25 19.76 4.07
N GLY A 199 -7.48 18.70 3.87
CA GLY A 199 -6.10 18.60 4.34
C GLY A 199 -5.97 18.17 5.80
N SER A 200 -7.06 17.79 6.46
CA SER A 200 -7.04 17.15 7.78
C SER A 200 -6.95 15.62 7.65
N LEU A 201 -6.48 14.95 8.70
CA LEU A 201 -6.54 13.48 8.76
C LEU A 201 -8.00 13.02 8.89
N ALA A 202 -8.33 11.90 8.26
CA ALA A 202 -9.60 11.21 8.46
C ALA A 202 -9.71 10.62 9.88
N LEU A 203 -8.55 10.31 10.50
CA LEU A 203 -8.48 9.84 11.88
C LEU A 203 -8.90 10.95 12.86
N ASN A 204 -9.94 10.67 13.65
CA ASN A 204 -10.46 11.57 14.66
C ASN A 204 -10.12 11.13 16.08
N LYS A 205 -10.13 12.09 17.03
CA LYS A 205 -9.92 11.79 18.46
C LYS A 205 -10.94 10.81 19.03
N SER A 206 -12.18 10.80 18.52
CA SER A 206 -13.21 9.83 18.92
C SER A 206 -12.83 8.39 18.56
N MET A 207 -12.23 8.17 17.39
CA MET A 207 -11.73 6.85 16.98
C MET A 207 -10.60 6.38 17.90
N ILE A 208 -9.70 7.28 18.29
CA ILE A 208 -8.63 6.99 19.24
C ILE A 208 -9.19 6.62 20.61
N GLN A 209 -10.19 7.35 21.11
CA GLN A 209 -10.84 7.03 22.38
C GLN A 209 -11.53 5.66 22.36
N ARG A 210 -12.11 5.26 21.21
CA ARG A 210 -12.66 3.90 21.05
C ARG A 210 -11.57 2.83 21.09
N LEU A 211 -10.43 3.07 20.44
CA LEU A 211 -9.27 2.16 20.53
C LEU A 211 -8.69 2.06 21.94
N GLU A 212 -8.71 3.14 22.70
CA GLU A 212 -8.30 3.12 24.11
C GLU A 212 -9.29 2.32 24.96
N ALA A 213 -10.60 2.44 24.68
CA ALA A 213 -11.65 1.67 25.35
C ALA A 213 -11.59 0.16 25.03
N ASP A 214 -11.07 -0.22 23.85
CA ASP A 214 -10.87 -1.62 23.47
C ASP A 214 -9.91 -2.38 24.40
N ALA A 215 -9.10 -1.69 25.22
CA ALA A 215 -8.17 -2.32 26.16
C ALA A 215 -8.85 -3.27 27.15
N ASP A 216 -10.12 -3.00 27.50
CA ASP A 216 -10.91 -3.78 28.45
C ASP A 216 -11.94 -4.71 27.76
N ILE A 217 -11.98 -4.72 26.42
CA ILE A 217 -12.96 -5.49 25.62
C ILE A 217 -12.28 -6.74 25.05
N ASP A 218 -12.98 -7.88 25.05
CA ASP A 218 -12.48 -9.09 24.38
C ASP A 218 -12.34 -8.82 22.87
N PRO A 219 -11.17 -9.06 22.24
CA PRO A 219 -10.99 -8.90 20.79
C PRO A 219 -11.96 -9.68 19.90
N LYS A 220 -12.69 -10.64 20.46
CA LYS A 220 -13.73 -11.40 19.75
C LYS A 220 -15.14 -10.84 19.90
N SER A 221 -15.33 -9.82 20.74
CA SER A 221 -16.60 -9.14 20.93
C SER A 221 -16.97 -8.35 19.67
N GLU A 222 -18.26 -8.27 19.35
CA GLU A 222 -18.77 -7.39 18.29
C GLU A 222 -18.57 -5.90 18.63
N GLU A 223 -18.41 -5.57 19.91
CA GLU A 223 -18.14 -4.20 20.37
C GLU A 223 -16.67 -3.79 20.20
N TYR A 224 -15.77 -4.73 19.90
CA TYR A 224 -14.35 -4.46 19.71
C TYR A 224 -14.13 -3.71 18.40
N PHE A 225 -13.60 -2.49 18.49
CA PHE A 225 -13.34 -1.66 17.32
C PHE A 225 -12.05 -2.07 16.62
N GLY A 226 -10.93 -2.02 17.35
CA GLY A 226 -9.62 -2.48 16.91
C GLY A 226 -9.10 -1.86 15.62
N TRP A 227 -8.08 -2.50 15.05
CA TRP A 227 -7.51 -2.09 13.76
C TRP A 227 -8.53 -2.18 12.62
N GLN A 228 -9.38 -3.22 12.63
CA GLN A 228 -10.36 -3.43 11.57
C GLN A 228 -11.37 -2.28 11.52
N GLY A 229 -11.82 -1.79 12.68
CA GLY A 229 -12.71 -0.64 12.75
C GLY A 229 -12.12 0.64 12.14
N LEU A 230 -10.81 0.89 12.28
CA LEU A 230 -10.15 2.02 11.61
C LEU A 230 -10.14 1.87 10.08
N VAL A 231 -10.00 0.64 9.58
CA VAL A 231 -10.06 0.34 8.15
C VAL A 231 -11.50 0.51 7.65
N ASP A 232 -12.48 0.01 8.40
CA ASP A 232 -13.90 0.06 8.06
C ASP A 232 -14.45 1.49 8.06
N GLU A 233 -13.93 2.37 8.93
CA GLU A 233 -14.25 3.80 8.94
C GLU A 233 -13.45 4.61 7.90
N GLY A 234 -12.59 3.95 7.12
CA GLY A 234 -11.81 4.59 6.06
C GLY A 234 -10.72 5.54 6.59
N ALA A 235 -10.33 5.43 7.86
CA ALA A 235 -9.25 6.21 8.44
C ALA A 235 -7.86 5.73 7.94
N ILE A 236 -7.78 4.46 7.57
CA ILE A 236 -6.57 3.80 7.07
C ILE A 236 -6.82 3.18 5.71
N GLU A 237 -5.91 3.42 4.78
CA GLU A 237 -5.88 2.78 3.47
C GLU A 237 -4.59 2.00 3.28
N PHE A 238 -4.69 0.82 2.64
CA PHE A 238 -3.54 0.03 2.23
C PHE A 238 -3.13 0.44 0.83
N LEU A 239 -1.90 0.94 0.68
CA LEU A 239 -1.34 1.31 -0.61
C LEU A 239 -0.30 0.28 -1.03
N ASP A 240 -0.37 -0.14 -2.29
CA ASP A 240 0.72 -0.89 -2.92
C ASP A 240 1.71 0.03 -3.63
N ALA A 241 2.79 -0.57 -4.13
CA ALA A 241 3.86 0.17 -4.81
C ALA A 241 3.41 0.92 -6.07
N GLU A 242 2.36 0.47 -6.77
CA GLU A 242 1.89 1.16 -7.97
C GLU A 242 0.95 2.33 -7.63
N GLU A 243 0.09 2.15 -6.63
CA GLU A 243 -0.80 3.21 -6.13
C GLU A 243 0.00 4.37 -5.51
N GLU A 244 1.13 4.06 -4.85
CA GLU A 244 2.05 5.05 -4.30
C GLU A 244 2.59 6.05 -5.33
N GLU A 245 2.75 5.67 -6.60
CA GLU A 245 3.20 6.58 -7.67
C GLU A 245 2.18 7.70 -7.96
N THR A 246 0.92 7.50 -7.57
CA THR A 246 -0.15 8.51 -7.72
C THR A 246 -0.48 9.24 -6.41
N ALA A 247 0.07 8.78 -5.28
CA ALA A 247 -0.19 9.33 -3.97
C ALA A 247 0.82 10.42 -3.57
N MET A 248 0.39 11.34 -2.72
CA MET A 248 1.25 12.35 -2.09
C MET A 248 1.22 12.16 -0.57
N ILE A 249 2.29 11.58 -0.02
CA ILE A 249 2.35 11.16 1.39
C ILE A 249 3.12 12.20 2.21
N CYS A 250 2.54 12.69 3.30
CA CYS A 250 3.26 13.51 4.28
C CYS A 250 3.94 12.63 5.35
N MET A 251 5.09 13.07 5.86
CA MET A 251 5.90 12.28 6.80
C MET A 251 5.40 12.33 8.24
N THR A 252 4.85 13.46 8.66
CA THR A 252 4.32 13.64 10.02
C THR A 252 3.03 14.45 9.99
N PRO A 253 2.11 14.25 10.96
CA PRO A 253 0.91 15.08 11.10
C PRO A 253 1.22 16.56 11.32
N GLU A 254 2.36 16.88 11.94
CA GLU A 254 2.80 18.26 12.11
C GLU A 254 3.09 18.94 10.77
N ASP A 255 3.71 18.22 9.82
CA ASP A 255 3.97 18.77 8.48
C ASP A 255 2.67 19.04 7.71
N LEU A 256 1.63 18.23 7.97
CA LEU A 256 0.29 18.42 7.41
C LEU A 256 -0.39 19.68 7.98
N GLU A 257 -0.25 19.93 9.28
CA GLU A 257 -0.78 21.14 9.92
C GLU A 257 -0.08 22.40 9.41
N ILE A 258 1.25 22.37 9.30
CA ILE A 258 2.02 23.49 8.73
C ILE A 258 1.60 23.73 7.27
N TYR A 259 1.37 22.66 6.50
CA TYR A 259 0.84 22.77 5.14
C TYR A 259 -0.52 23.48 5.12
N ARG A 260 -1.44 23.13 6.02
CA ARG A 260 -2.75 23.78 6.14
C ARG A 260 -2.64 25.26 6.48
N GLN A 261 -1.80 25.60 7.45
CA GLN A 261 -1.55 26.99 7.86
C GLN A 261 -0.92 27.81 6.72
N SER A 262 0.05 27.22 6.01
CA SER A 262 0.67 27.85 4.83
C SER A 262 -0.36 28.12 3.72
N LYS A 263 -1.30 27.19 3.47
CA LYS A 263 -2.38 27.41 2.50
C LYS A 263 -3.40 28.46 2.95
N ALA A 264 -3.57 28.66 4.25
CA ALA A 264 -4.36 29.75 4.82
C ALA A 264 -3.63 31.12 4.80
N GLY A 265 -2.38 31.17 4.31
CA GLY A 265 -1.57 32.39 4.27
C GLY A 265 -0.91 32.75 5.60
N ILE A 266 -0.89 31.83 6.57
CA ILE A 266 -0.22 32.01 7.85
C ILE A 266 1.25 31.59 7.68
N GLU A 267 2.17 32.53 7.82
CA GLU A 267 3.60 32.22 7.84
C GLU A 267 3.95 31.49 9.14
N VAL A 268 4.27 30.21 9.02
CA VAL A 268 4.79 29.42 10.14
C VAL A 268 6.31 29.60 10.13
N SER A 269 6.85 30.27 11.15
CA SER A 269 8.29 30.40 11.32
C SER A 269 8.90 29.02 11.55
N GLN A 270 9.62 28.50 10.55
CA GLN A 270 10.41 27.26 10.68
C GLN A 270 11.77 27.53 11.37
N ASP A 271 11.85 28.59 12.19
CA ASP A 271 13.09 28.99 12.82
C ASP A 271 13.33 28.10 14.04
N ASN A 272 14.20 27.10 13.89
CA ASN A 272 14.57 26.16 14.95
C ASN A 272 15.55 26.78 15.97
N GLY A 273 15.61 28.11 16.05
CA GLY A 273 16.57 28.83 16.88
C GLY A 273 16.51 28.45 18.36
N ASP A 274 15.33 28.06 18.84
CA ASP A 274 15.10 27.72 20.25
C ASP A 274 15.42 26.26 20.61
N GLU A 275 15.64 25.37 19.62
CA GLU A 275 15.80 23.92 19.85
C GLU A 275 16.90 23.28 18.97
N ILE A 276 18.14 23.68 19.22
CA ILE A 276 19.37 23.28 18.49
C ILE A 276 19.53 21.75 18.31
N ASN A 277 19.00 20.94 19.24
CA ASN A 277 19.16 19.48 19.24
C ASN A 277 18.09 18.73 18.44
N LYS A 278 17.08 19.40 17.89
CA LYS A 278 16.04 18.73 17.11
C LYS A 278 16.51 18.42 15.69
N ARG A 279 15.93 17.36 15.11
CA ARG A 279 16.14 17.02 13.71
C ARG A 279 15.73 18.19 12.82
N LEU A 280 16.61 18.61 11.93
CA LEU A 280 16.30 19.61 10.92
C LEU A 280 15.18 19.09 10.01
N LYS A 281 14.04 19.77 10.02
CA LYS A 281 12.92 19.46 9.13
C LYS A 281 13.17 20.02 7.74
N THR A 282 12.75 19.27 6.73
CA THR A 282 12.72 19.76 5.34
C THR A 282 11.71 20.88 5.22
N LYS A 283 12.10 21.96 4.54
CA LYS A 283 11.17 23.06 4.23
C LYS A 283 10.04 22.53 3.35
N LEU A 284 8.81 22.97 3.62
CA LEU A 284 7.66 22.60 2.80
C LEU A 284 7.85 23.18 1.40
N ASN A 285 7.62 22.33 0.39
CA ASN A 285 7.64 22.80 -0.98
C ASN A 285 6.37 23.63 -1.25
N PRO A 286 6.48 24.92 -1.60
CA PRO A 286 5.31 25.76 -1.88
C PRO A 286 4.48 25.26 -3.07
N THR A 287 5.07 24.45 -3.96
CA THR A 287 4.37 23.87 -5.11
C THR A 287 3.52 22.64 -4.76
N THR A 288 3.57 22.14 -3.53
CA THR A 288 2.72 21.00 -3.12
C THR A 288 1.25 21.42 -3.20
N HIS A 289 0.49 20.70 -4.03
CA HIS A 289 -0.91 21.02 -4.28
C HIS A 289 -1.86 20.43 -3.22
N MET A 290 -1.63 19.18 -2.81
CA MET A 290 -2.44 18.46 -1.80
C MET A 290 -1.72 17.19 -1.36
N TYR A 291 -1.80 16.85 -0.07
CA TYR A 291 -1.45 15.53 0.43
C TYR A 291 -2.68 14.61 0.38
N THR A 292 -2.46 13.35 0.03
CA THR A 292 -3.50 12.32 -0.04
C THR A 292 -3.46 11.39 1.18
N HIS A 293 -2.26 11.19 1.74
CA HIS A 293 -2.01 10.26 2.85
C HIS A 293 -0.96 10.83 3.82
N CYS A 294 -0.92 10.28 5.03
CA CYS A 294 0.12 10.53 6.02
C CYS A 294 0.73 9.22 6.49
N GLU A 295 2.06 9.20 6.60
CA GLU A 295 2.79 8.10 7.22
C GLU A 295 2.34 7.92 8.68
N ILE A 296 2.10 6.67 9.09
CA ILE A 296 1.68 6.36 10.46
C ILE A 296 2.81 6.69 11.43
N HIS A 297 3.99 6.13 11.16
CA HIS A 297 5.22 6.49 11.85
C HIS A 297 6.43 6.05 11.03
N PRO A 298 7.45 6.91 10.80
CA PRO A 298 8.61 6.57 9.98
C PRO A 298 9.40 5.33 10.43
N SER A 299 9.32 4.92 11.71
CA SER A 299 10.01 3.70 12.17
C SER A 299 9.41 2.41 11.61
N MET A 300 8.18 2.45 11.10
CA MET A 300 7.47 1.26 10.62
C MET A 300 8.04 0.71 9.30
N LEU A 301 8.93 1.47 8.65
CA LEU A 301 9.70 1.01 7.49
C LEU A 301 10.73 -0.07 7.83
N LEU A 302 11.10 -0.21 9.10
CA LEU A 302 12.11 -1.17 9.55
C LEU A 302 11.54 -2.60 9.59
N GLY A 303 12.45 -3.57 9.61
CA GLY A 303 12.15 -4.99 9.77
C GLY A 303 12.01 -5.41 11.24
N ILE A 304 12.11 -6.71 11.49
CA ILE A 304 12.01 -7.32 12.84
C ILE A 304 13.38 -7.44 13.49
#